data_AF-A0A5E4R047-F1
#
_entry.id   AF-A0A5E4R047-F1
#
_cell.length_a   1.000
_cell.length_b   1.000
_cell.length_c   1.000
_cell.angle_alpha   90.00
_cell.angle_beta   90.00
_cell.angle_gamma   90.00
#
_symmetry.space_group_name_H-M   'P 1'
#
loop_
_entity.id
_entity.type
_entity.pdbx_description
1 polymer ?
#
loop_
_entity_poly.entity_id
_entity_poly.type
_entity_poly.pdbx_seq_one_letter_code
_entity_poly.pdbx_strand_id
1 'polypeptide(L)'
;MPENPKLPQSASPVARAGAGDISERELSRERSNLYSTPQTRMPRSHPRKQLFSSPVNKFTAKTPIPSSNLARIRSCLEDYRTKSCRPPKIGTKAASMEDLTPSKRKVDRKGMELSVVRSPYPSNSKEQQAAAKIGRFMLMTAWRRRRDEIRCLRKTLEFQVSCSERLRIQVAALKSLLDSDNMKVRLAMRELERLKQLLREKDLEKAVLEREKIALEEDVCAAEDRMSEMRIGWRNTRNELESALAARGSAEQALALERAALTELRHQRDHAYRRISELEEDLAQHESLLSSAEQEVSELRQEAAENRRELESTSEELHLEREARERCSAECSALSVRVALAAQESVALSGELSELRAQLARLERELALTREQLDWWPRPLTKMLGVARYWIRHPMSLPEALLWSMIPAAGRHG
;
A
#
# COMPACT_ATOMS: atom_id res chain seq x y z
N MET A 1 -21.12 34.58 -39.16
CA MET A 1 -21.59 33.22 -39.47
C MET A 1 -20.35 32.37 -39.73
N PRO A 2 -20.10 31.29 -38.97
CA PRO A 2 -21.09 30.26 -38.63
C PRO A 2 -21.26 29.97 -37.12
N GLU A 3 -22.54 29.78 -36.81
CA GLU A 3 -23.21 28.80 -35.95
C GLU A 3 -22.55 28.26 -34.67
N ASN A 4 -23.10 28.75 -33.55
CA ASN A 4 -23.09 28.12 -32.22
C ASN A 4 -23.95 26.84 -32.18
N PRO A 5 -23.50 25.76 -31.52
CA PRO A 5 -24.40 24.75 -31.00
C PRO A 5 -24.91 25.17 -29.60
N LYS A 6 -26.23 25.38 -29.51
CA LYS A 6 -26.96 25.57 -28.25
C LYS A 6 -26.93 24.28 -27.44
N LEU A 7 -26.28 24.31 -26.28
CA LEU A 7 -26.39 23.31 -25.22
C LEU A 7 -27.73 23.47 -24.48
N PRO A 8 -28.51 22.40 -24.25
CA PRO A 8 -29.65 22.46 -23.35
C PRO A 8 -29.18 22.39 -21.88
N GLN A 9 -29.41 23.47 -21.14
CA GLN A 9 -29.36 23.49 -19.68
C GLN A 9 -30.52 22.65 -19.12
N SER A 10 -30.22 21.44 -18.66
CA SER A 10 -31.11 20.65 -17.81
C SER A 10 -31.00 21.15 -16.38
N ALA A 11 -32.11 21.62 -15.83
CA ALA A 11 -32.24 22.00 -14.44
C ALA A 11 -32.03 20.76 -13.54
N SER A 12 -31.05 20.86 -12.64
CA SER A 12 -30.87 19.92 -11.53
C SER A 12 -32.10 19.92 -10.62
N PRO A 13 -32.59 18.76 -10.15
CA PRO A 13 -33.62 18.73 -9.13
C PRO A 13 -33.00 19.16 -7.79
N VAL A 14 -33.65 20.12 -7.15
CA VAL A 14 -33.41 20.55 -5.77
C VAL A 14 -33.53 19.34 -4.85
N ALA A 15 -32.41 18.92 -4.26
CA ALA A 15 -32.41 17.98 -3.16
C ALA A 15 -33.15 18.60 -1.97
N ARG A 16 -34.32 18.04 -1.64
CA ARG A 16 -35.00 18.29 -0.37
C ARG A 16 -34.10 17.74 0.74
N ALA A 17 -33.38 18.64 1.41
CA ALA A 17 -32.81 18.39 2.72
C ALA A 17 -33.96 18.26 3.73
N GLY A 18 -34.46 17.04 3.88
CA GLY A 18 -35.34 16.61 4.96
C GLY A 18 -34.62 15.55 5.76
N ALA A 19 -33.63 15.99 6.55
CA ALA A 19 -33.02 15.18 7.59
C ALA A 19 -34.07 14.91 8.67
N GLY A 20 -34.70 13.74 8.60
CA GLY A 20 -35.29 13.13 9.77
C GLY A 20 -34.16 12.45 10.52
N ASP A 21 -33.84 12.95 11.71
CA ASP A 21 -33.00 12.27 12.70
C ASP A 21 -33.70 10.95 13.09
N ILE A 22 -33.39 9.90 12.35
CA ILE A 22 -33.75 8.53 12.71
C ILE A 22 -32.80 8.15 13.84
N SER A 23 -33.32 8.19 15.07
CA SER A 23 -32.53 7.86 16.27
C SER A 23 -31.82 6.51 16.10
N GLU A 24 -30.60 6.35 16.64
CA GLU A 24 -29.86 5.07 16.61
C GLU A 24 -30.68 3.88 17.15
N ARG A 25 -31.72 4.17 17.93
CA ARG A 25 -32.68 3.18 18.45
C ARG A 25 -33.58 2.57 17.37
N GLU A 26 -33.91 3.31 16.32
CA GLU A 26 -34.69 2.83 15.18
C GLU A 26 -33.83 2.08 14.16
N LEU A 27 -32.59 2.56 13.90
CA LEU A 27 -31.61 1.83 13.09
C LEU A 27 -31.20 0.49 13.71
N SER A 28 -31.18 0.41 15.06
CA SER A 28 -30.92 -0.85 15.76
C SER A 28 -32.07 -1.85 15.64
N ARG A 29 -33.32 -1.37 15.57
CA ARG A 29 -34.49 -2.25 15.33
C ARG A 29 -34.52 -2.78 13.90
N GLU A 30 -34.13 -1.97 12.90
CA GLU A 30 -34.04 -2.43 11.51
C GLU A 30 -32.86 -3.40 11.30
N ARG A 31 -31.71 -3.18 11.97
CA ARG A 31 -30.61 -4.16 11.96
C ARG A 31 -30.99 -5.48 12.63
N SER A 32 -31.81 -5.44 13.68
CA SER A 32 -32.30 -6.65 14.36
C SER A 32 -33.24 -7.47 13.46
N ASN A 33 -34.00 -6.82 12.57
CA ASN A 33 -34.93 -7.47 11.65
C ASN A 33 -34.28 -8.00 10.36
N LEU A 34 -33.06 -7.54 10.01
CA LEU A 34 -32.31 -8.08 8.87
C LEU A 34 -31.45 -9.31 9.22
N TYR A 35 -31.23 -9.59 10.51
CA TYR A 35 -30.53 -10.79 10.99
C TYR A 35 -31.46 -11.83 11.63
N SER A 36 -32.76 -11.58 11.68
CA SER A 36 -33.77 -12.57 12.09
C SER A 36 -34.55 -13.05 10.87
N THR A 37 -33.86 -13.73 9.94
CA THR A 37 -34.54 -14.73 9.14
C THR A 37 -35.02 -15.82 10.10
N PRO A 38 -36.31 -16.17 10.15
CA PRO A 38 -36.69 -17.41 10.80
C PRO A 38 -35.95 -18.49 10.03
N GLN A 39 -35.10 -19.27 10.71
CA GLN A 39 -34.62 -20.53 10.18
C GLN A 39 -35.87 -21.33 9.82
N THR A 40 -36.22 -21.33 8.54
CA THR A 40 -37.18 -22.26 7.98
C THR A 40 -36.64 -23.63 8.38
N ARG A 41 -37.29 -24.24 9.38
CA ARG A 41 -37.07 -25.63 9.74
C ARG A 41 -37.32 -26.43 8.48
N MET A 42 -36.24 -26.70 7.74
CA MET A 42 -36.20 -27.74 6.74
C MET A 42 -36.71 -29.00 7.46
N PRO A 43 -37.85 -29.58 7.04
CA PRO A 43 -38.27 -30.83 7.62
C PRO A 43 -37.14 -31.83 7.36
N ARG A 44 -36.60 -32.41 8.44
CA ARG A 44 -35.72 -33.58 8.37
C ARG A 44 -36.38 -34.59 7.44
N SER A 45 -35.72 -34.86 6.33
CA SER A 45 -36.13 -35.87 5.36
C SER A 45 -36.20 -37.22 6.05
N HIS A 46 -37.41 -37.77 6.16
CA HIS A 46 -37.63 -39.13 6.58
C HIS A 46 -36.95 -40.10 5.58
N PRO A 47 -36.17 -41.08 6.04
CA PRO A 47 -35.53 -42.06 5.17
C PRO A 47 -36.49 -43.23 4.96
N ARG A 48 -37.50 -43.06 4.10
CA ARG A 48 -38.24 -44.19 3.50
C ARG A 48 -39.15 -43.70 2.39
N LYS A 49 -38.52 -43.45 1.25
CA LYS A 49 -39.07 -43.69 -0.08
C LYS A 49 -37.86 -43.77 -1.00
N GLN A 50 -37.34 -44.99 -1.13
CA GLN A 50 -36.49 -45.37 -2.25
C GLN A 50 -37.31 -45.12 -3.51
N LEU A 51 -37.14 -43.93 -4.09
CA LEU A 51 -37.48 -43.74 -5.49
C LEU A 51 -36.41 -44.49 -6.26
N PHE A 52 -36.76 -45.72 -6.63
CA PHE A 52 -36.11 -46.43 -7.71
C PHE A 52 -36.23 -45.55 -8.96
N SER A 53 -35.21 -44.74 -9.21
CA SER A 53 -34.91 -44.24 -10.54
C SER A 53 -34.36 -45.41 -11.36
N SER A 54 -35.21 -46.39 -11.65
CA SER A 54 -35.01 -47.22 -12.82
C SER A 54 -35.32 -46.32 -14.02
N PRO A 55 -34.40 -46.18 -14.98
CA PRO A 55 -34.74 -45.57 -16.25
C PRO A 55 -35.76 -46.51 -16.90
N VAL A 56 -37.04 -46.15 -16.85
CA VAL A 56 -38.07 -46.84 -17.63
C VAL A 56 -37.89 -46.40 -19.07
N ASN A 57 -36.89 -47.01 -19.70
CA ASN A 57 -36.64 -46.97 -21.12
C ASN A 57 -37.84 -47.62 -21.84
N LYS A 58 -38.87 -46.83 -22.15
CA LYS A 58 -40.03 -47.28 -22.94
C LYS A 58 -39.75 -47.30 -24.46
N PHE A 59 -38.49 -47.25 -24.89
CA PHE A 59 -38.11 -47.31 -26.30
C PHE A 59 -37.05 -48.35 -26.64
N THR A 60 -36.91 -49.41 -25.82
CA THR A 60 -36.29 -50.66 -26.27
C THR A 60 -37.31 -51.78 -26.23
N ALA A 61 -38.36 -51.65 -27.05
CA ALA A 61 -39.25 -52.76 -27.33
C ALA A 61 -38.45 -53.81 -28.12
N LYS A 62 -38.16 -54.94 -27.47
CA LYS A 62 -37.91 -56.19 -28.19
C LYS A 62 -39.03 -56.34 -29.21
N THR A 63 -38.69 -56.51 -30.48
CA THR A 63 -39.64 -56.75 -31.56
C THR A 63 -40.57 -57.89 -31.16
N PRO A 64 -41.88 -57.62 -30.93
CA PRO A 64 -42.77 -58.70 -30.57
C PRO A 64 -42.90 -59.59 -31.82
N ILE A 65 -42.70 -60.89 -31.61
CA ILE A 65 -43.11 -61.91 -32.58
C ILE A 65 -44.58 -61.57 -32.93
N PRO A 66 -44.90 -61.29 -34.20
CA PRO A 66 -46.23 -60.85 -34.57
C PRO A 66 -47.22 -61.94 -34.15
N SER A 67 -48.29 -61.55 -33.45
CA SER A 67 -49.37 -62.47 -33.11
C SER A 67 -49.87 -63.16 -34.39
N SER A 68 -50.26 -64.44 -34.29
CA SER A 68 -50.65 -65.22 -35.48
C SER A 68 -51.74 -64.55 -36.32
N ASN A 69 -52.58 -63.73 -35.69
CA ASN A 69 -53.59 -62.91 -36.35
C ASN A 69 -52.99 -61.73 -37.16
N LEU A 70 -51.95 -61.05 -36.67
CA LEU A 70 -51.25 -60.02 -37.42
C LEU A 70 -50.43 -60.60 -38.58
N ALA A 71 -49.85 -61.79 -38.40
CA ALA A 71 -49.18 -62.51 -39.48
C ALA A 71 -50.18 -62.95 -40.57
N ARG A 72 -51.37 -63.43 -40.19
CA ARG A 72 -52.46 -63.76 -41.11
C ARG A 72 -52.99 -62.53 -41.86
N ILE A 73 -53.17 -61.39 -41.18
CA ILE A 73 -53.61 -60.14 -41.82
C ILE A 73 -52.55 -59.62 -42.79
N ARG A 74 -51.26 -59.67 -42.42
CA ARG A 74 -50.16 -59.31 -43.33
C ARG A 74 -50.08 -60.25 -44.54
N SER A 75 -50.20 -61.57 -44.34
CA SER A 75 -50.28 -62.54 -45.43
C SER A 75 -51.46 -62.27 -46.37
N CYS A 76 -52.65 -61.97 -45.85
CA CYS A 76 -53.81 -61.62 -46.69
C CYS A 76 -53.62 -60.30 -47.45
N LEU A 77 -52.91 -59.31 -46.87
CA LEU A 77 -52.60 -58.04 -47.53
C LEU A 77 -51.50 -58.19 -48.58
N GLU A 78 -50.50 -59.04 -48.33
CA GLU A 78 -49.44 -59.35 -49.30
C GLU A 78 -49.96 -60.20 -50.46
N ASP A 79 -50.91 -61.12 -50.22
CA ASP A 79 -51.65 -61.85 -51.27
C ASP A 79 -52.51 -60.90 -52.13
N TYR A 80 -53.02 -59.81 -51.55
CA TYR A 80 -53.72 -58.75 -52.28
C TYR A 80 -52.77 -57.85 -53.09
N ARG A 81 -51.55 -57.65 -52.60
CA ARG A 81 -50.50 -56.85 -53.29
C ARG A 81 -49.84 -57.61 -54.44
N THR A 82 -49.61 -58.91 -54.26
CA THR A 82 -48.96 -59.78 -55.27
C THR A 82 -49.95 -60.29 -56.31
N LYS A 83 -51.25 -60.34 -56.01
CA LYS A 83 -52.30 -60.35 -57.04
C LYS A 83 -52.39 -58.99 -57.71
N SER A 84 -51.52 -58.78 -58.69
CA SER A 84 -51.77 -57.94 -59.86
C SER A 84 -52.99 -58.51 -60.62
N CYS A 85 -54.17 -58.39 -60.02
CA CYS A 85 -55.42 -58.50 -60.74
C CYS A 85 -55.57 -57.19 -61.51
N ARG A 86 -55.25 -57.24 -62.81
CA ARG A 86 -55.78 -56.26 -63.77
C ARG A 86 -57.25 -56.05 -63.42
N PRO A 87 -57.74 -54.79 -63.36
CA PRO A 87 -59.15 -54.56 -63.12
C PRO A 87 -59.92 -55.39 -64.15
N PRO A 88 -60.90 -56.23 -63.76
CA PRO A 88 -61.81 -56.76 -64.75
C PRO A 88 -62.39 -55.54 -65.47
N LYS A 89 -62.22 -55.48 -66.79
CA LYS A 89 -62.96 -54.53 -67.61
C LYS A 89 -64.43 -54.81 -67.31
N ILE A 90 -65.01 -53.99 -66.44
CA ILE A 90 -66.45 -53.89 -66.28
C ILE A 90 -66.89 -53.32 -67.62
N GLY A 91 -67.19 -54.22 -68.55
CA GLY A 91 -67.89 -53.86 -69.77
C GLY A 91 -69.12 -53.08 -69.34
N THR A 92 -69.32 -51.93 -69.97
CA THR A 92 -70.52 -51.11 -69.88
C THR A 92 -71.75 -51.97 -70.19
N LYS A 93 -72.24 -52.67 -69.18
CA LYS A 93 -73.61 -53.18 -69.12
C LYS A 93 -74.40 -52.22 -68.27
N ALA A 94 -74.63 -51.03 -68.83
CA ALA A 94 -75.88 -50.35 -68.57
C ALA A 94 -76.96 -51.28 -69.14
N ALA A 95 -77.53 -52.12 -68.27
CA ALA A 95 -78.83 -52.71 -68.52
C ALA A 95 -79.82 -51.54 -68.55
N SER A 96 -80.07 -51.03 -69.75
CA SER A 96 -81.24 -50.21 -70.03
C SER A 96 -82.47 -51.03 -69.62
N MET A 97 -83.07 -50.61 -68.52
CA MET A 97 -84.30 -51.13 -67.94
C MET A 97 -85.48 -50.29 -68.44
N GLU A 98 -85.42 -49.82 -69.70
CA GLU A 98 -86.45 -48.98 -70.34
C GLU A 98 -87.20 -49.70 -71.47
N ASP A 99 -86.86 -50.96 -71.79
CA ASP A 99 -87.62 -51.79 -72.74
C ASP A 99 -88.40 -52.90 -72.02
N LEU A 100 -89.36 -52.50 -71.17
CA LEU A 100 -90.49 -53.34 -70.79
C LEU A 100 -91.83 -52.66 -71.13
N THR A 101 -91.85 -51.84 -72.18
CA THR A 101 -93.10 -51.62 -72.92
C THR A 101 -93.40 -52.88 -73.72
N PRO A 102 -94.58 -53.48 -73.58
CA PRO A 102 -94.95 -54.63 -74.41
C PRO A 102 -95.02 -54.14 -75.86
N SER A 103 -94.00 -54.46 -76.67
CA SER A 103 -94.10 -54.25 -78.11
C SER A 103 -95.31 -55.05 -78.59
N LYS A 104 -96.34 -54.33 -79.01
CA LYS A 104 -97.52 -54.87 -79.69
C LYS A 104 -97.03 -55.51 -81.00
N ARG A 105 -96.56 -56.76 -80.94
CA ARG A 105 -96.65 -57.65 -82.09
C ARG A 105 -98.14 -57.85 -82.35
N LYS A 106 -98.67 -57.07 -83.29
CA LYS A 106 -99.91 -57.41 -84.00
C LYS A 106 -99.63 -58.72 -84.71
N VAL A 107 -99.88 -59.83 -84.02
CA VAL A 107 -100.09 -61.11 -84.70
C VAL A 107 -101.48 -60.99 -85.32
N ASP A 108 -101.49 -60.73 -86.63
CA ASP A 108 -102.65 -60.94 -87.49
C ASP A 108 -103.06 -62.40 -87.38
N ARG A 109 -103.95 -62.70 -86.42
CA ARG A 109 -104.75 -63.92 -86.41
C ARG A 109 -105.89 -63.74 -87.43
N LYS A 110 -105.54 -63.76 -88.71
CA LYS A 110 -106.47 -64.15 -89.76
C LYS A 110 -106.70 -65.65 -89.65
N GLY A 111 -107.96 -66.04 -89.43
CA GLY A 111 -108.47 -67.35 -89.83
C GLY A 111 -107.87 -68.59 -89.16
N MET A 112 -108.01 -68.74 -87.84
CA MET A 112 -108.27 -70.10 -87.32
C MET A 112 -109.77 -70.29 -87.35
N GLU A 113 -110.27 -70.78 -88.49
CA GLU A 113 -111.52 -71.52 -88.54
C GLU A 113 -111.41 -72.62 -87.48
N LEU A 114 -112.08 -72.41 -86.35
CA LEU A 114 -112.46 -73.52 -85.50
C LEU A 114 -113.33 -74.41 -86.37
N SER A 115 -112.75 -75.54 -86.82
CA SER A 115 -113.49 -76.65 -87.36
C SER A 115 -114.53 -77.03 -86.32
N VAL A 116 -115.75 -76.53 -86.51
CA VAL A 116 -116.93 -76.98 -85.78
C VAL A 116 -117.10 -78.44 -86.18
N VAL A 117 -116.46 -79.32 -85.41
CA VAL A 117 -116.77 -80.74 -85.39
C VAL A 117 -118.26 -80.81 -85.11
N ARG A 118 -119.04 -81.07 -86.17
CA ARG A 118 -120.48 -81.31 -86.13
C ARG A 118 -120.68 -82.55 -85.27
N SER A 119 -120.83 -82.33 -83.97
CA SER A 119 -121.38 -83.33 -83.07
C SER A 119 -122.83 -83.60 -83.52
N PRO A 120 -123.29 -84.87 -83.47
CA PRO A 120 -124.58 -85.26 -84.00
C PRO A 120 -125.68 -84.45 -83.32
N TYR A 121 -126.56 -83.86 -84.15
CA TYR A 121 -127.77 -83.19 -83.70
C TYR A 121 -128.49 -84.09 -82.68
N PRO A 122 -128.64 -83.67 -81.40
CA PRO A 122 -129.55 -84.34 -80.50
C PRO A 122 -130.95 -84.01 -81.02
N SER A 123 -131.56 -84.97 -81.73
CA SER A 123 -132.91 -84.92 -82.29
C SER A 123 -134.00 -85.04 -81.22
N ASN A 124 -133.62 -85.08 -79.94
CA ASN A 124 -134.51 -85.03 -78.79
C ASN A 124 -134.36 -83.70 -78.04
N SER A 125 -135.47 -82.95 -77.97
CA SER A 125 -135.61 -81.67 -77.23
C SER A 125 -135.02 -81.73 -75.81
N LYS A 126 -135.14 -82.89 -75.14
CA LYS A 126 -134.62 -83.11 -73.77
C LYS A 126 -133.09 -83.13 -73.69
N GLU A 127 -132.40 -83.69 -74.69
CA GLU A 127 -130.93 -83.74 -74.74
C GLU A 127 -130.33 -82.37 -75.09
N GLN A 128 -130.95 -81.62 -76.00
CA GLN A 128 -130.55 -80.22 -76.24
C GLN A 128 -130.73 -79.35 -75.00
N GLN A 129 -131.81 -79.56 -74.23
CA GLN A 129 -132.04 -78.85 -72.99
C GLN A 129 -131.05 -79.25 -71.90
N ALA A 130 -130.64 -80.53 -71.82
CA ALA A 130 -129.60 -81.01 -70.93
C ALA A 130 -128.20 -80.49 -71.32
N ALA A 131 -127.83 -80.56 -72.61
CA ALA A 131 -126.59 -80.01 -73.14
C ALA A 131 -126.52 -78.48 -72.98
N ALA A 132 -127.63 -77.75 -73.14
CA ALA A 132 -127.70 -76.33 -72.85
C ALA A 132 -127.54 -76.02 -71.36
N LYS A 133 -128.08 -76.86 -70.47
CA LYS A 133 -127.87 -76.76 -69.01
C LYS A 133 -126.40 -77.04 -68.64
N ILE A 134 -125.80 -78.08 -69.20
CA ILE A 134 -124.38 -78.43 -68.99
C ILE A 134 -123.47 -77.35 -69.57
N GLY A 135 -123.75 -76.86 -70.79
CA GLY A 135 -123.02 -75.76 -71.42
C GLY A 135 -123.12 -74.46 -70.64
N ARG A 136 -124.31 -74.11 -70.13
CA ARG A 136 -124.48 -72.97 -69.19
C ARG A 136 -123.70 -73.20 -67.90
N PHE A 137 -123.73 -74.40 -67.33
CA PHE A 137 -122.96 -74.73 -66.13
C PHE A 137 -121.45 -74.62 -66.37
N MET A 138 -120.93 -75.20 -67.45
CA MET A 138 -119.51 -75.14 -67.86
C MET A 138 -119.07 -73.70 -68.17
N LEU A 139 -119.91 -72.91 -68.84
CA LEU A 139 -119.64 -71.49 -69.07
C LEU A 139 -119.60 -70.73 -67.74
N MET A 140 -120.53 -71.00 -66.83
CA MET A 140 -120.58 -70.35 -65.51
C MET A 140 -119.41 -70.79 -64.60
N THR A 141 -118.97 -72.05 -64.64
CA THR A 141 -117.80 -72.51 -63.88
C THR A 141 -116.51 -71.98 -64.48
N ALA A 142 -116.36 -71.95 -65.80
CA ALA A 142 -115.23 -71.32 -66.48
C ALA A 142 -115.17 -69.81 -66.21
N TRP A 143 -116.33 -69.12 -66.22
CA TRP A 143 -116.43 -67.70 -65.90
C TRP A 143 -116.09 -67.41 -64.43
N ARG A 144 -116.56 -68.24 -63.49
CA ARG A 144 -116.19 -68.15 -62.07
C ARG A 144 -114.70 -68.37 -61.88
N ARG A 145 -114.13 -69.44 -62.45
CA ARG A 145 -112.69 -69.74 -62.40
C ARG A 145 -111.86 -68.59 -62.98
N ARG A 146 -112.25 -68.06 -64.14
CA ARG A 146 -111.57 -66.91 -64.74
C ARG A 146 -111.67 -65.65 -63.88
N ARG A 147 -112.81 -65.42 -63.22
CA ARG A 147 -112.99 -64.31 -62.28
C ARG A 147 -112.11 -64.47 -61.05
N ASP A 148 -111.97 -65.69 -60.53
CA ASP A 148 -111.10 -65.99 -59.39
C ASP A 148 -109.63 -65.86 -59.77
N GLU A 149 -109.22 -66.29 -60.98
CA GLU A 149 -107.90 -66.04 -61.56
C GLU A 149 -107.62 -64.54 -61.70
N ILE A 150 -108.55 -63.76 -62.29
CA ILE A 150 -108.42 -62.30 -62.41
C ILE A 150 -108.33 -61.66 -61.02
N ARG A 151 -109.11 -62.12 -60.05
CA ARG A 151 -109.03 -61.64 -58.66
C ARG A 151 -107.68 -61.97 -58.03
N CYS A 152 -107.15 -63.18 -58.25
CA CYS A 152 -105.83 -63.60 -57.78
C CYS A 152 -104.73 -62.75 -58.42
N LEU A 153 -104.73 -62.60 -59.75
CA LEU A 153 -103.78 -61.76 -60.48
C LEU A 153 -103.83 -60.30 -60.03
N ARG A 154 -105.03 -59.76 -59.80
CA ARG A 154 -105.20 -58.40 -59.26
C ARG A 154 -104.59 -58.27 -57.87
N LYS A 155 -104.84 -59.21 -56.95
CA LYS A 155 -104.21 -59.23 -55.63
C LYS A 155 -102.68 -59.35 -55.70
N THR A 156 -102.16 -60.19 -56.60
CA THR A 156 -100.71 -60.31 -56.82
C THR A 156 -100.11 -59.02 -57.36
N LEU A 157 -100.78 -58.35 -58.31
CA LEU A 157 -100.34 -57.06 -58.83
C LEU A 157 -100.38 -55.98 -57.74
N GLU A 158 -101.44 -55.90 -56.94
CA GLU A 158 -101.55 -54.97 -55.82
C GLU A 158 -100.43 -55.22 -54.78
N PHE A 159 -100.11 -56.49 -54.48
CA PHE A 159 -98.98 -56.85 -53.64
C PHE A 159 -97.64 -56.43 -54.25
N GLN A 160 -97.41 -56.69 -55.54
CA GLN A 160 -96.19 -56.29 -56.24
C GLN A 160 -96.03 -54.76 -56.27
N VAL A 161 -97.09 -54.01 -56.55
CA VAL A 161 -97.09 -52.55 -56.49
C VAL A 161 -96.76 -52.08 -55.07
N SER A 162 -97.37 -52.67 -54.05
CA SER A 162 -97.07 -52.37 -52.64
C SER A 162 -95.62 -52.66 -52.26
N CYS A 163 -95.05 -53.78 -52.73
CA CYS A 163 -93.63 -54.10 -52.56
C CYS A 163 -92.74 -53.10 -53.29
N SER A 164 -93.09 -52.70 -54.53
CA SER A 164 -92.34 -51.71 -55.30
C SER A 164 -92.34 -50.33 -54.62
N GLU A 165 -93.47 -49.95 -54.01
CA GLU A 165 -93.59 -48.69 -53.28
C GLU A 165 -92.73 -48.72 -52.01
N ARG A 166 -92.79 -49.83 -51.26
CA ARG A 166 -91.91 -50.04 -50.10
C ARG A 166 -90.43 -49.95 -50.48
N LEU A 167 -90.03 -50.56 -51.59
CA LEU A 167 -88.66 -50.47 -52.10
C LEU A 167 -88.31 -49.03 -52.50
N ARG A 168 -89.21 -48.30 -53.16
CA ARG A 168 -89.00 -46.88 -53.49
C ARG A 168 -88.79 -46.03 -52.24
N ILE A 169 -89.61 -46.24 -51.20
CA ILE A 169 -89.45 -45.56 -49.89
C ILE A 169 -88.11 -45.93 -49.25
N GLN A 170 -87.72 -47.21 -49.24
CA GLN A 170 -86.43 -47.65 -48.70
C GLN A 170 -85.25 -47.02 -49.45
N VAL A 171 -85.29 -46.98 -50.78
CA VAL A 171 -84.27 -46.34 -51.60
C VAL A 171 -84.20 -44.84 -51.33
N ALA A 172 -85.34 -44.16 -51.18
CA ALA A 172 -85.38 -42.74 -50.85
C ALA A 172 -84.78 -42.47 -49.45
N ALA A 173 -85.09 -43.30 -48.45
CA ALA A 173 -84.52 -43.19 -47.11
C ALA A 173 -83.00 -43.42 -47.11
N LEU A 174 -82.52 -44.44 -47.83
CA LEU A 174 -81.08 -44.72 -47.98
C LEU A 174 -80.35 -43.59 -48.71
N LYS A 175 -80.96 -42.99 -49.74
CA LYS A 175 -80.41 -41.80 -50.41
C LYS A 175 -80.31 -40.61 -49.46
N SER A 176 -81.37 -40.31 -48.71
CA SER A 176 -81.36 -39.24 -47.72
C SER A 176 -80.31 -39.45 -46.62
N LEU A 177 -80.12 -40.69 -46.17
CA LEU A 177 -79.08 -41.04 -45.20
C LEU A 177 -77.68 -40.80 -45.80
N LEU A 178 -77.45 -41.29 -47.03
CA LEU A 178 -76.20 -41.10 -47.75
C LEU A 178 -75.89 -39.60 -47.97
N ASP A 179 -76.88 -38.79 -48.32
CA ASP A 179 -76.72 -37.35 -48.51
C ASP A 179 -76.39 -36.64 -47.18
N SER A 180 -77.03 -37.04 -46.09
CA SER A 180 -76.71 -36.58 -44.73
C SER A 180 -75.27 -36.92 -44.37
N ASP A 181 -74.83 -38.16 -44.59
CA ASP A 181 -73.48 -38.58 -44.25
C ASP A 181 -72.43 -37.92 -45.15
N ASN A 182 -72.74 -37.70 -46.43
CA ASN A 182 -71.93 -36.89 -47.34
C ASN A 182 -71.80 -35.43 -46.87
N MET A 183 -72.85 -34.86 -46.26
CA MET A 183 -72.77 -33.53 -45.65
C MET A 183 -71.85 -33.55 -44.42
N LYS A 184 -71.97 -34.55 -43.54
CA LYS A 184 -71.10 -34.71 -42.37
C LYS A 184 -69.64 -34.87 -42.76
N VAL A 185 -69.34 -35.67 -43.80
CA VAL A 185 -67.97 -35.82 -44.34
C VAL A 185 -67.43 -34.50 -44.85
N ARG A 186 -68.22 -33.72 -45.60
CA ARG A 186 -67.81 -32.39 -46.07
C ARG A 186 -67.50 -31.43 -44.93
N LEU A 187 -68.32 -31.43 -43.88
CA LEU A 187 -68.06 -30.62 -42.68
C LEU A 187 -66.79 -31.08 -41.95
N ALA A 188 -66.59 -32.38 -41.79
CA ALA A 188 -65.38 -32.93 -41.18
C ALA A 188 -64.11 -32.60 -41.99
N MET A 189 -64.20 -32.61 -43.33
CA MET A 189 -63.08 -32.20 -44.20
C MET A 189 -62.72 -30.72 -44.03
N ARG A 190 -63.72 -29.82 -43.98
CA ARG A 190 -63.47 -28.39 -43.73
C ARG A 190 -62.89 -28.15 -42.35
N GLU A 191 -63.37 -28.86 -41.33
CA GLU A 191 -62.84 -28.76 -39.97
C GLU A 191 -61.39 -29.27 -39.90
N LEU A 192 -61.08 -30.36 -40.61
CA LEU A 192 -59.72 -30.87 -40.73
C LEU A 192 -58.80 -29.86 -41.43
N GLU A 193 -59.27 -29.18 -42.48
CA GLU A 193 -58.52 -28.11 -43.14
C GLU A 193 -58.28 -26.91 -42.20
N ARG A 194 -59.31 -26.50 -41.43
CA ARG A 194 -59.19 -25.45 -40.41
C ARG A 194 -58.16 -25.83 -39.34
N LEU A 195 -58.19 -27.06 -38.83
CA LEU A 195 -57.24 -27.56 -37.84
C LEU A 195 -55.82 -27.66 -38.40
N LYS A 196 -55.66 -28.07 -39.67
CA LYS A 196 -54.35 -28.04 -40.35
C LYS A 196 -53.80 -26.63 -40.45
N GLN A 197 -54.66 -25.65 -40.74
CA GLN A 197 -54.24 -24.25 -40.82
C GLN A 197 -53.83 -23.72 -39.44
N LEU A 198 -54.60 -23.98 -38.39
CA LEU A 198 -54.24 -23.63 -37.01
C LEU A 198 -52.94 -24.28 -36.56
N LEU A 199 -52.69 -25.54 -36.93
CA LEU A 199 -51.44 -26.22 -36.62
C LEU A 199 -50.25 -25.50 -37.26
N ARG A 200 -50.35 -25.11 -38.55
CA ARG A 200 -49.29 -24.34 -39.23
C ARG A 200 -49.05 -22.98 -38.58
N GLU A 201 -50.11 -22.28 -38.19
CA GLU A 201 -50.00 -21.00 -37.48
C GLU A 201 -49.27 -21.18 -36.14
N LYS A 202 -49.55 -22.26 -35.41
CA LYS A 202 -48.84 -22.58 -34.16
C LYS A 202 -47.39 -22.99 -34.37
N ASP A 203 -47.07 -23.69 -35.46
CA ASP A 203 -45.68 -24.01 -35.81
C ASP A 203 -44.88 -22.73 -36.14
N LEU A 204 -45.50 -21.78 -36.84
CA LEU A 204 -44.89 -20.48 -37.14
C LEU A 204 -44.69 -19.64 -35.86
N GLU A 205 -45.70 -19.57 -34.98
CA GLU A 205 -45.60 -18.89 -33.68
C GLU A 205 -44.48 -19.50 -32.82
N LYS A 206 -44.41 -20.84 -32.76
CA LYS A 206 -43.34 -21.54 -32.05
C LYS A 206 -41.96 -21.20 -32.63
N ALA A 207 -41.82 -21.15 -33.95
CA ALA A 207 -40.57 -20.78 -34.58
C ALA A 207 -40.15 -19.32 -34.30
N VAL A 208 -41.11 -18.40 -34.16
CA VAL A 208 -40.82 -17.02 -33.74
C VAL A 208 -40.36 -16.98 -32.28
N LEU A 209 -41.08 -17.64 -31.39
CA LEU A 209 -40.72 -17.71 -29.97
C LEU A 209 -39.36 -18.37 -29.74
N GLU A 210 -38.98 -19.38 -30.53
CA GLU A 210 -37.65 -19.98 -30.46
C GLU A 210 -36.55 -19.00 -30.87
N ARG A 211 -36.78 -18.17 -31.90
CA ARG A 211 -35.82 -17.11 -32.29
C ARG A 211 -35.71 -16.02 -31.24
N GLU A 212 -36.83 -15.55 -30.70
CA GLU A 212 -36.85 -14.55 -29.63
C GLU A 212 -36.19 -15.08 -28.36
N LYS A 213 -36.42 -16.35 -28.02
CA LYS A 213 -35.73 -17.02 -26.91
C LYS A 213 -34.22 -17.01 -27.09
N ILE A 214 -33.71 -17.39 -28.27
CA ILE A 214 -32.28 -17.40 -28.56
C ILE A 214 -31.72 -15.97 -28.46
N ALA A 215 -32.40 -14.98 -29.03
CA ALA A 215 -31.98 -13.58 -28.94
C ALA A 215 -31.91 -13.08 -27.48
N LEU A 216 -32.89 -13.44 -26.65
CA LEU A 216 -32.87 -13.11 -25.22
C LEU A 216 -31.75 -13.84 -24.46
N GLU A 217 -31.46 -15.10 -24.80
CA GLU A 217 -30.32 -15.83 -24.24
C GLU A 217 -28.98 -15.15 -24.60
N GLU A 218 -28.83 -14.68 -25.83
CA GLU A 218 -27.67 -13.89 -26.27
C GLU A 218 -27.55 -12.55 -25.52
N ASP A 219 -28.66 -11.82 -25.36
CA ASP A 219 -28.71 -10.57 -24.60
C ASP A 219 -28.35 -10.75 -23.13
N VAL A 220 -28.81 -11.84 -22.50
CA VAL A 220 -28.48 -12.21 -21.12
C VAL A 220 -26.99 -12.52 -21.00
N CYS A 221 -26.43 -13.35 -21.89
CA CYS A 221 -24.99 -13.61 -21.93
C CYS A 221 -24.18 -12.30 -22.06
N ALA A 222 -24.57 -11.43 -23.00
CA ALA A 222 -23.91 -10.13 -23.19
C ALA A 222 -24.06 -9.19 -21.97
N ALA A 223 -25.14 -9.28 -21.21
CA ALA A 223 -25.31 -8.54 -19.96
C ALA A 223 -24.42 -9.10 -18.83
N GLU A 224 -24.28 -10.42 -18.73
CA GLU A 224 -23.40 -11.10 -17.77
C GLU A 224 -21.92 -10.80 -18.04
N ASP A 225 -21.51 -10.76 -19.31
CA ASP A 225 -20.15 -10.37 -19.71
C ASP A 225 -19.85 -8.92 -19.30
N ARG A 226 -20.75 -7.99 -19.63
CA ARG A 226 -20.63 -6.57 -19.22
C ARG A 226 -20.58 -6.41 -17.70
N MET A 227 -21.40 -7.16 -16.96
CA MET A 227 -21.37 -7.15 -15.49
C MET A 227 -20.03 -7.69 -14.96
N SER A 228 -19.48 -8.74 -15.58
CA SER A 228 -18.19 -9.33 -15.22
C SER A 228 -17.04 -8.38 -15.49
N GLU A 229 -17.03 -7.68 -16.63
CA GLU A 229 -16.07 -6.62 -16.95
C GLU A 229 -16.13 -5.48 -15.93
N MET A 230 -17.34 -4.99 -15.60
CA MET A 230 -17.52 -3.96 -14.57
C MET A 230 -17.00 -4.43 -13.20
N ARG A 231 -17.26 -5.69 -12.83
CA ARG A 231 -16.79 -6.28 -11.57
C ARG A 231 -15.26 -6.38 -11.53
N ILE A 232 -14.63 -6.76 -12.64
CA ILE A 232 -13.17 -6.80 -12.77
C ILE A 232 -12.61 -5.37 -12.68
N GLY A 233 -13.19 -4.41 -13.40
CA GLY A 233 -12.79 -3.00 -13.33
C GLY A 233 -12.90 -2.42 -11.92
N TRP A 234 -13.97 -2.72 -11.19
CA TRP A 234 -14.13 -2.32 -9.79
C TRP A 234 -13.07 -2.94 -8.87
N ARG A 235 -12.73 -4.22 -9.07
CA ARG A 235 -11.66 -4.87 -8.30
C ARG A 235 -10.29 -4.25 -8.61
N ASN A 236 -10.01 -3.95 -9.87
CA ASN A 236 -8.73 -3.36 -10.28
C ASN A 236 -8.57 -1.97 -9.67
N THR A 237 -9.57 -1.10 -9.80
CA THR A 237 -9.56 0.24 -9.20
C THR A 237 -9.45 0.19 -7.67
N ARG A 238 -10.08 -0.79 -7.02
CA ARG A 238 -9.90 -1.04 -5.60
C ARG A 238 -8.46 -1.45 -5.25
N ASN A 239 -7.87 -2.37 -5.99
CA ASN A 239 -6.48 -2.83 -5.77
C ASN A 239 -5.47 -1.69 -6.01
N GLU A 240 -5.70 -0.84 -7.00
CA GLU A 240 -4.92 0.38 -7.25
C GLU A 240 -5.03 1.35 -6.07
N LEU A 241 -6.23 1.57 -5.55
CA LEU A 241 -6.44 2.40 -4.36
C LEU A 241 -5.74 1.83 -3.12
N GLU A 242 -5.84 0.53 -2.87
CA GLU A 242 -5.16 -0.13 -1.75
C GLU A 242 -3.64 -0.03 -1.89
N SER A 243 -3.11 -0.14 -3.12
CA SER A 243 -1.68 0.04 -3.41
C SER A 243 -1.22 1.49 -3.20
N ALA A 244 -2.02 2.47 -3.64
CA ALA A 244 -1.74 3.89 -3.43
C ALA A 244 -1.78 4.26 -1.93
N LEU A 245 -2.70 3.69 -1.16
CA LEU A 245 -2.76 3.87 0.29
C LEU A 245 -1.54 3.24 0.99
N ALA A 246 -1.10 2.05 0.55
CA ALA A 246 0.12 1.43 1.07
C ALA A 246 1.37 2.29 0.76
N ALA A 247 1.47 2.82 -0.46
CA ALA A 247 2.56 3.72 -0.85
C ALA A 247 2.53 5.04 -0.07
N ARG A 248 1.33 5.59 0.22
CA ARG A 248 1.19 6.75 1.10
C ARG A 248 1.68 6.44 2.51
N GLY A 249 1.29 5.29 3.05
CA GLY A 249 1.72 4.85 4.39
C GLY A 249 3.24 4.70 4.50
N SER A 250 3.91 4.14 3.48
CA SER A 250 5.38 4.04 3.48
C SER A 250 6.06 5.41 3.34
N ALA A 251 5.52 6.31 2.53
CA ALA A 251 6.03 7.68 2.41
C ALA A 251 5.87 8.48 3.72
N GLU A 252 4.72 8.35 4.41
CA GLU A 252 4.49 8.97 5.72
C GLU A 252 5.50 8.44 6.77
N GLN A 253 5.79 7.14 6.76
CA GLN A 253 6.81 6.54 7.64
C GLN A 253 8.21 7.05 7.32
N ALA A 254 8.60 7.11 6.04
CA ALA A 254 9.90 7.64 5.63
C ALA A 254 10.07 9.10 6.07
N LEU A 255 9.04 9.93 5.87
CA LEU A 255 9.04 11.33 6.28
C LEU A 255 9.07 11.48 7.82
N ALA A 256 8.46 10.57 8.57
CA ALA A 256 8.59 10.54 10.03
C ALA A 256 10.02 10.21 10.47
N LEU A 257 10.69 9.26 9.81
CA LEU A 257 12.10 8.94 10.06
C LEU A 257 13.03 10.10 9.72
N GLU A 258 12.80 10.78 8.60
CA GLU A 258 13.57 11.99 8.23
C GLU A 258 13.39 13.11 9.26
N ARG A 259 12.16 13.35 9.72
CA ARG A 259 11.89 14.33 10.79
C ARG A 259 12.62 13.97 12.08
N ALA A 260 12.62 12.70 12.47
CA ALA A 260 13.35 12.23 13.65
C ALA A 260 14.87 12.39 13.49
N ALA A 261 15.42 12.06 12.32
CA ALA A 261 16.83 12.28 12.02
C ALA A 261 17.20 13.77 12.06
N LEU A 262 16.35 14.65 11.52
CA LEU A 262 16.56 16.10 11.59
C LEU A 262 16.53 16.63 13.02
N THR A 263 15.65 16.13 13.88
CA THR A 263 15.64 16.52 15.31
C THR A 263 16.91 16.08 16.02
N GLU A 264 17.40 14.86 15.74
CA GLU A 264 18.65 14.36 16.30
C GLU A 264 19.86 15.20 15.84
N LEU A 265 19.94 15.52 14.55
CA LEU A 265 20.98 16.40 14.01
C LEU A 265 20.94 17.80 14.64
N ARG A 266 19.75 18.34 14.94
CA ARG A 266 19.62 19.61 15.67
C ARG A 266 20.15 19.49 17.10
N HIS A 267 19.83 18.41 17.81
CA HIS A 267 20.37 18.17 19.15
C HIS A 267 21.89 18.02 19.14
N GLN A 268 22.46 17.31 18.17
CA GLN A 268 23.91 17.17 18.00
C GLN A 268 24.58 18.52 17.71
N ARG A 269 23.98 19.33 16.82
CA ARG A 269 24.45 20.69 16.54
C ARG A 269 24.41 21.57 17.79
N ASP A 270 23.31 21.56 18.53
CA ASP A 270 23.15 22.37 19.75
C ASP A 270 24.12 21.93 20.86
N HIS A 271 24.41 20.62 20.95
CA HIS A 271 25.45 20.09 21.82
C HIS A 271 26.84 20.57 21.39
N ALA A 272 27.16 20.52 20.09
CA ALA A 272 28.43 21.01 19.57
C ALA A 272 28.63 22.51 19.84
N TYR A 273 27.58 23.33 19.66
CA TYR A 273 27.64 24.74 20.01
C TYR A 273 27.86 24.97 21.50
N ARG A 274 27.16 24.24 22.38
CA ARG A 274 27.43 24.31 23.83
C ARG A 274 28.88 23.98 24.16
N ARG A 275 29.43 22.93 23.54
CA ARG A 275 30.83 22.54 23.75
C ARG A 275 31.81 23.60 23.24
N ILE A 276 31.51 24.26 22.13
CA ILE A 276 32.33 25.38 21.63
C ILE A 276 32.28 26.54 22.63
N SER A 277 31.10 26.91 23.14
CA SER A 277 30.97 27.97 24.15
C SER A 277 31.73 27.65 25.44
N GLU A 278 31.69 26.41 25.93
CA GLU A 278 32.51 25.98 27.08
C GLU A 278 34.00 26.16 26.79
N LEU A 279 34.48 25.78 25.61
CA LEU A 279 35.89 25.94 25.22
C LEU A 279 36.29 27.40 25.04
N GLU A 280 35.39 28.26 24.56
CA GLU A 280 35.61 29.71 24.47
C GLU A 280 35.72 30.33 25.87
N GLU A 281 34.90 29.90 26.83
CA GLU A 281 35.00 30.32 28.24
C GLU A 281 36.30 29.85 28.88
N ASP A 282 36.68 28.58 28.68
CA ASP A 282 37.95 28.03 29.17
C ASP A 282 39.15 28.79 28.56
N LEU A 283 39.11 29.10 27.26
CA LEU A 283 40.14 29.88 26.58
C LEU A 283 40.24 31.30 27.15
N ALA A 284 39.11 31.99 27.38
CA ALA A 284 39.10 33.30 28.00
C ALA A 284 39.67 33.27 29.44
N GLN A 285 39.37 32.21 30.20
CA GLN A 285 39.99 32.01 31.53
C GLN A 285 41.50 31.84 31.41
N HIS A 286 41.98 31.01 30.48
CA HIS A 286 43.42 30.82 30.26
C HIS A 286 44.13 32.10 29.79
N GLU A 287 43.52 32.88 28.90
CA GLU A 287 44.04 34.19 28.49
C GLU A 287 44.15 35.14 29.68
N SER A 288 43.15 35.16 30.56
CA SER A 288 43.22 35.97 31.79
C SER A 288 44.35 35.53 32.72
N LEU A 289 44.55 34.22 32.92
CA LEU A 289 45.64 33.67 33.74
C LEU A 289 47.02 33.94 33.12
N LEU A 290 47.13 33.87 31.80
CA LEU A 290 48.36 34.23 31.09
C LEU A 290 48.65 35.73 31.27
N SER A 291 47.64 36.59 31.12
CA SER A 291 47.81 38.03 31.32
C SER A 291 48.25 38.38 32.75
N SER A 292 47.71 37.70 33.78
CA SER A 292 48.15 37.91 35.16
C SER A 292 49.57 37.38 35.39
N ALA A 293 49.91 36.21 34.84
CA ALA A 293 51.27 35.66 34.94
C ALA A 293 52.30 36.54 34.19
N GLU A 294 51.95 37.11 33.04
CA GLU A 294 52.80 38.07 32.32
C GLU A 294 53.00 39.36 33.13
N GLN A 295 51.97 39.84 33.82
CA GLN A 295 52.07 40.97 34.75
C GLN A 295 53.03 40.64 35.91
N GLU A 296 52.85 39.51 36.60
CA GLU A 296 53.74 39.05 37.67
C GLU A 296 55.19 38.91 37.20
N VAL A 297 55.42 38.33 36.01
CA VAL A 297 56.76 38.23 35.42
C VAL A 297 57.34 39.61 35.12
N SER A 298 56.53 40.58 34.68
CA SER A 298 56.98 41.95 34.44
C SER A 298 57.36 42.68 35.73
N GLU A 299 56.60 42.48 36.81
CA GLU A 299 56.88 43.00 38.15
C GLU A 299 58.18 42.38 38.70
N LEU A 300 58.31 41.06 38.68
CA LEU A 300 59.52 40.37 39.10
C LEU A 300 60.76 40.79 38.29
N ARG A 301 60.61 41.10 36.99
CA ARG A 301 61.71 41.65 36.18
C ARG A 301 62.10 43.06 36.60
N GLN A 302 61.13 43.90 36.97
CA GLN A 302 61.39 45.24 37.50
C GLN A 302 62.09 45.15 38.86
N GLU A 303 61.55 44.36 39.79
CA GLU A 303 62.18 44.10 41.09
C GLU A 303 63.60 43.55 40.94
N ALA A 304 63.82 42.59 40.04
CA ALA A 304 65.16 42.07 39.77
C ALA A 304 66.10 43.13 39.19
N ALA A 305 65.61 44.06 38.38
CA ALA A 305 66.41 45.16 37.85
C ALA A 305 66.74 46.21 38.92
N GLU A 306 65.79 46.53 39.81
CA GLU A 306 65.99 47.40 40.96
C GLU A 306 67.00 46.79 41.94
N ASN A 307 66.81 45.54 42.33
CA ASN A 307 67.75 44.81 43.18
C ASN A 307 69.16 44.74 42.56
N ARG A 308 69.28 44.60 41.24
CA ARG A 308 70.59 44.66 40.54
C ARG A 308 71.22 46.04 40.66
N ARG A 309 70.45 47.13 40.46
CA ARG A 309 70.95 48.51 40.61
C ARG A 309 71.36 48.79 42.05
N GLU A 310 70.59 48.33 43.03
CA GLU A 310 70.94 48.44 44.44
C GLU A 310 72.22 47.65 44.77
N LEU A 311 72.35 46.43 44.25
CA LEU A 311 73.57 45.63 44.39
C LEU A 311 74.78 46.31 43.74
N GLU A 312 74.63 46.88 42.54
CA GLU A 312 75.67 47.65 41.86
C GLU A 312 76.07 48.87 42.70
N SER A 313 75.11 49.68 43.14
CA SER A 313 75.35 50.85 44.02
C SER A 313 76.07 50.47 45.30
N THR A 314 75.61 49.43 46.01
CA THR A 314 76.25 48.95 47.25
C THR A 314 77.63 48.36 46.98
N SER A 315 77.84 47.72 45.83
CA SER A 315 79.16 47.22 45.43
C SER A 315 80.15 48.35 45.10
N GLU A 316 79.67 49.43 44.48
CA GLU A 316 80.43 50.65 44.23
C GLU A 316 80.77 51.37 45.55
N GLU A 317 79.79 51.51 46.45
CA GLU A 317 80.01 52.04 47.80
C GLU A 317 81.04 51.21 48.58
N LEU A 318 80.93 49.88 48.55
CA LEU A 318 81.91 48.99 49.15
C LEU A 318 83.30 49.12 48.50
N HIS A 319 83.37 49.32 47.19
CA HIS A 319 84.62 49.56 46.48
C HIS A 319 85.27 50.87 46.94
N LEU A 320 84.50 51.96 46.97
CA LEU A 320 84.96 53.26 47.47
C LEU A 320 85.38 53.19 48.95
N GLU A 321 84.64 52.47 49.80
CA GLU A 321 85.03 52.20 51.18
C GLU A 321 86.33 51.40 51.27
N ARG A 322 86.51 50.36 50.45
CA ARG A 322 87.75 49.57 50.40
C ARG A 322 88.93 50.44 49.98
N GLU A 323 88.78 51.22 48.92
CA GLU A 323 89.82 52.18 48.51
C GLU A 323 90.13 53.19 49.61
N ALA A 324 89.10 53.72 50.30
CA ALA A 324 89.29 54.64 51.41
C ALA A 324 90.03 53.98 52.58
N ARG A 325 89.69 52.73 52.92
CA ARG A 325 90.39 51.94 53.95
C ARG A 325 91.82 51.62 53.54
N GLU A 326 92.06 51.28 52.27
CA GLU A 326 93.40 51.07 51.73
C GLU A 326 94.24 52.34 51.82
N ARG A 327 93.70 53.49 51.39
CA ARG A 327 94.36 54.81 51.54
C ARG A 327 94.65 55.13 53.01
N CYS A 328 93.67 54.98 53.90
CA CYS A 328 93.86 55.16 55.35
C CYS A 328 94.90 54.20 55.92
N SER A 329 94.92 52.94 55.49
CA SER A 329 95.92 51.95 55.93
C SER A 329 97.33 52.29 55.43
N ALA A 330 97.44 52.78 54.20
CA ALA A 330 98.69 53.26 53.61
C ALA A 330 99.19 54.50 54.38
N GLU A 331 98.30 55.44 54.70
CA GLU A 331 98.61 56.60 55.53
C GLU A 331 99.03 56.19 56.95
N CYS A 332 98.30 55.27 57.59
CA CYS A 332 98.65 54.73 58.91
C CYS A 332 99.99 53.99 58.90
N SER A 333 100.29 53.22 57.85
CA SER A 333 101.58 52.54 57.72
C SER A 333 102.73 53.53 57.47
N ALA A 334 102.52 54.55 56.64
CA ALA A 334 103.49 55.63 56.42
C ALA A 334 103.73 56.45 57.70
N LEU A 335 102.68 56.76 58.44
CA LEU A 335 102.77 57.38 59.76
C LEU A 335 103.47 56.47 60.77
N SER A 336 103.17 55.17 60.78
CA SER A 336 103.86 54.21 61.64
C SER A 336 105.36 54.12 61.33
N VAL A 337 105.75 54.15 60.05
CA VAL A 337 107.16 54.23 59.63
C VAL A 337 107.80 55.53 60.10
N ARG A 338 107.11 56.68 59.94
CA ARG A 338 107.60 57.98 60.44
C ARG A 338 107.77 57.98 61.96
N VAL A 339 106.81 57.42 62.70
CA VAL A 339 106.89 57.29 64.16
C VAL A 339 108.00 56.33 64.57
N ALA A 340 108.19 55.22 63.85
CA ALA A 340 109.28 54.28 64.10
C ALA A 340 110.67 54.90 63.84
N LEU A 341 110.81 55.69 62.76
CA LEU A 341 112.04 56.46 62.48
C LEU A 341 112.29 57.52 63.56
N ALA A 342 111.28 58.30 63.93
CA ALA A 342 111.39 59.28 65.01
C ALA A 342 111.70 58.62 66.37
N ALA A 343 111.17 57.41 66.63
CA ALA A 343 111.49 56.63 67.81
C ALA A 343 112.95 56.15 67.77
N GLN A 344 113.45 55.67 66.62
CA GLN A 344 114.86 55.31 66.43
C GLN A 344 115.78 56.52 66.60
N GLU A 345 115.41 57.68 66.09
CA GLU A 345 116.12 58.96 66.31
C GLU A 345 116.13 59.32 67.80
N SER A 346 115.01 59.16 68.51
CA SER A 346 114.96 59.40 69.96
C SER A 346 115.85 58.44 70.75
N VAL A 347 115.93 57.17 70.32
CA VAL A 347 116.82 56.16 70.92
C VAL A 347 118.27 56.49 70.62
N ALA A 348 118.61 56.88 69.39
CA ALA A 348 119.95 57.33 69.01
C ALA A 348 120.39 58.54 69.83
N LEU A 349 119.54 59.59 69.91
CA LEU A 349 119.80 60.78 70.73
C LEU A 349 119.91 60.45 72.23
N SER A 350 119.13 59.49 72.73
CA SER A 350 119.25 59.01 74.12
C SER A 350 120.56 58.26 74.36
N GLY A 351 121.03 57.50 73.36
CA GLY A 351 122.32 56.84 73.33
C GLY A 351 123.46 57.86 73.36
N GLU A 352 123.42 58.88 72.50
CA GLU A 352 124.38 59.99 72.48
C GLU A 352 124.39 60.78 73.79
N LEU A 353 123.22 61.03 74.38
CA LEU A 353 123.11 61.65 75.72
C LEU A 353 123.73 60.78 76.81
N SER A 354 123.60 59.46 76.72
CA SER A 354 124.21 58.52 77.68
C SER A 354 125.74 58.49 77.54
N GLU A 355 126.26 58.56 76.31
CA GLU A 355 127.70 58.63 76.02
C GLU A 355 128.30 59.96 76.50
N LEU A 356 127.62 61.09 76.26
CA LEU A 356 128.05 62.39 76.76
C LEU A 356 128.03 62.45 78.30
N ARG A 357 127.04 61.83 78.95
CA ARG A 357 127.02 61.68 80.42
C ARG A 357 128.18 60.80 80.91
N ALA A 358 128.51 59.72 80.21
CA ALA A 358 129.66 58.88 80.55
C ALA A 358 131.00 59.61 80.37
N GLN A 359 131.13 60.45 79.35
CA GLN A 359 132.30 61.30 79.12
C GLN A 359 132.45 62.37 80.21
N LEU A 360 131.36 63.01 80.62
CA LEU A 360 131.35 63.94 81.76
C LEU A 360 131.78 63.25 83.06
N ALA A 361 131.22 62.08 83.37
CA ALA A 361 131.59 61.32 84.56
C ALA A 361 133.06 60.85 84.54
N ARG A 362 133.62 60.57 83.35
CA ARG A 362 135.04 60.24 83.18
C ARG A 362 135.94 61.45 83.43
N LEU A 363 135.59 62.62 82.86
CA LEU A 363 136.33 63.86 83.07
C LEU A 363 136.27 64.33 84.54
N GLU A 364 135.14 64.13 85.22
CA GLU A 364 135.02 64.38 86.66
C GLU A 364 135.95 63.50 87.50
N ARG A 365 136.12 62.23 87.14
CA ARG A 365 137.09 61.32 87.81
C ARG A 365 138.54 61.70 87.53
N GLU A 366 138.85 62.13 86.30
CA GLU A 366 140.18 62.62 85.94
C GLU A 366 140.52 63.94 86.68
N LEU A 367 139.52 64.80 86.92
CA LEU A 367 139.64 65.99 87.78
C LEU A 367 139.79 65.66 89.27
N ALA A 368 139.15 64.59 89.76
CA ALA A 368 139.32 64.13 91.14
C ALA A 368 140.71 63.53 91.36
N LEU A 369 141.20 62.71 90.44
CA LEU A 369 142.54 62.11 90.47
C LEU A 369 143.66 63.15 90.40
N THR A 370 143.49 64.21 89.61
CA THR A 370 144.46 65.32 89.56
C THR A 370 144.44 66.17 90.84
N ARG A 371 143.29 66.28 91.52
CA ARG A 371 143.20 66.92 92.85
C ARG A 371 143.88 66.10 93.94
N GLU A 372 143.68 64.78 93.95
CA GLU A 372 144.31 63.90 94.93
C GLU A 372 145.84 63.78 94.75
N GLN A 373 146.34 63.86 93.51
CA GLN A 373 147.79 63.90 93.25
C GLN A 373 148.48 65.20 93.71
N LEU A 374 147.72 66.27 93.94
CA LEU A 374 148.24 67.58 94.34
C LEU A 374 148.38 67.77 95.86
N ASP A 375 147.73 66.93 96.67
CA ASP A 375 147.71 67.06 98.14
C ASP A 375 148.91 66.39 98.85
N TRP A 376 149.80 65.68 98.14
CA TRP A 376 150.92 64.91 98.74
C TRP A 376 152.31 65.56 98.64
N TRP A 377 152.42 66.86 98.31
CA TRP A 377 153.72 67.55 98.19
C TRP A 377 154.02 68.58 99.32
N PRO A 378 155.23 68.56 99.93
CA PRO A 378 155.58 69.36 101.11
C PRO A 378 155.97 70.84 100.82
N ARG A 379 155.81 71.66 101.88
CA ARG A 379 155.68 73.14 101.90
C ARG A 379 156.86 74.06 101.49
N PRO A 380 158.04 73.64 101.02
CA PRO A 380 158.99 74.61 100.44
C PRO A 380 158.77 74.92 98.95
N LEU A 381 157.97 74.12 98.21
CA LEU A 381 157.79 74.27 96.74
C LEU A 381 156.56 75.10 96.32
N THR A 382 155.79 75.63 97.28
CA THR A 382 154.63 76.50 97.05
C THR A 382 154.99 77.96 96.76
N LYS A 383 156.26 78.38 96.89
CA LYS A 383 156.71 79.74 96.56
C LYS A 383 157.24 79.91 95.13
N MET A 384 157.53 78.85 94.38
CA MET A 384 158.04 78.96 92.99
C MET A 384 156.99 78.77 91.89
N LEU A 385 155.86 78.10 92.17
CA LEU A 385 154.79 77.96 91.17
C LEU A 385 153.86 79.18 91.06
N GLY A 386 153.91 80.09 92.04
CA GLY A 386 153.27 81.41 91.96
C GLY A 386 153.91 82.35 90.93
N VAL A 387 155.16 82.11 90.54
CA VAL A 387 155.88 82.90 89.53
C VAL A 387 155.75 82.29 88.13
N ALA A 388 155.54 80.97 87.99
CA ALA A 388 155.33 80.31 86.70
C ALA A 388 153.89 80.45 86.16
N ARG A 389 152.89 80.75 87.00
CA ARG A 389 151.47 80.81 86.59
C ARG A 389 150.98 82.20 86.16
N TYR A 390 151.72 83.26 86.50
CA TYR A 390 151.39 84.64 86.08
C TYR A 390 151.77 84.92 84.61
N TRP A 391 152.61 84.09 84.00
CA TRP A 391 153.00 84.20 82.59
C TRP A 391 152.16 83.31 81.64
N ILE A 392 151.31 82.42 82.13
CA ILE A 392 150.49 81.53 81.27
C ILE A 392 149.02 81.95 81.22
N ARG A 393 148.62 82.93 82.05
CA ARG A 393 147.27 83.52 82.03
C ARG A 393 147.28 85.03 81.74
N HIS A 394 148.25 85.53 80.94
CA HIS A 394 148.13 86.59 79.89
C HIS A 394 149.46 87.36 79.55
N PRO A 395 150.30 86.96 78.57
CA PRO A 395 151.49 87.75 78.18
C PRO A 395 151.58 88.14 76.67
N MET A 396 152.10 89.29 76.24
CA MET A 396 151.72 90.70 76.51
C MET A 396 152.39 91.58 75.45
N SER A 397 151.64 92.53 74.87
CA SER A 397 152.16 93.80 74.37
C SER A 397 152.17 94.82 75.51
N LEU A 398 153.37 95.33 75.79
CA LEU A 398 153.69 96.69 76.28
C LEU A 398 153.56 97.70 75.10
N PRO A 399 153.60 99.05 75.25
CA PRO A 399 153.39 99.95 76.40
C PRO A 399 152.56 101.25 76.12
N GLU A 400 151.48 101.51 76.89
CA GLU A 400 150.80 102.81 77.16
C GLU A 400 149.63 102.47 78.15
N ALA A 401 149.81 102.10 79.41
CA ALA A 401 150.40 102.79 80.54
C ALA A 401 150.05 104.29 80.65
N LEU A 402 149.14 104.59 81.57
CA LEU A 402 149.15 105.79 82.42
C LEU A 402 148.79 107.11 81.74
N LEU A 403 147.49 107.35 81.54
CA LEU A 403 146.93 108.64 81.97
C LEU A 403 145.57 108.46 82.65
N TRP A 404 145.61 108.36 83.98
CA TRP A 404 144.69 109.03 84.90
C TRP A 404 143.20 108.59 84.83
N SER A 405 142.74 107.83 85.82
CA SER A 405 142.22 108.43 87.06
C SER A 405 141.27 109.59 86.78
N MET A 406 139.96 109.33 86.74
CA MET A 406 138.96 110.16 87.44
C MET A 406 137.63 109.39 87.53
N ILE A 407 137.26 109.07 88.78
CA ILE A 407 135.93 109.35 89.37
C ILE A 407 134.83 108.28 89.19
N PRO A 408 134.02 108.03 90.24
CA PRO A 408 133.90 106.69 90.84
C PRO A 408 132.46 106.21 91.09
N ALA A 409 132.38 105.07 91.79
CA ALA A 409 131.36 104.69 92.77
C ALA A 409 129.97 104.19 92.30
N ALA A 410 129.44 103.30 93.15
CA ALA A 410 128.08 102.74 93.20
C ALA A 410 127.72 101.73 92.08
N GLY A 411 127.08 100.59 92.36
CA GLY A 411 126.51 100.04 93.58
C GLY A 411 125.56 98.89 93.23
N ARG A 412 125.36 97.97 94.19
CA ARG A 412 124.13 97.22 94.54
C ARG A 412 123.11 96.72 93.47
N HIS A 413 122.73 95.45 93.70
CA HIS A 413 121.41 94.79 93.56
C HIS A 413 120.86 94.52 92.14
N GLY A 414 120.20 93.38 91.88
CA GLY A 414 119.66 92.34 92.79
C GLY A 414 119.50 90.97 92.16
#